data_AF-A0A430LV63-F1
#
_entry.id   AF-A0A430LV63-F1
#
_cell.length_a   1.000
_cell.length_b   1.000
_cell.length_c   1.000
_cell.angle_alpha   90.00
_cell.angle_beta   90.00
_cell.angle_gamma   90.00
#
_symmetry.space_group_name_H-M   'P 1'
#
loop_
_entity.id
_entity.type
_entity.pdbx_description
1 polymer ?
#
loop_
_entity_poly.entity_id
_entity_poly.type
_entity_poly.pdbx_seq_one_letter_code
_entity_poly.pdbx_strand_id
1 'polypeptide(L)'
;MTDSISAAKLAIYIVFAQPALYCLFKHGKVGFLGWFYVQTFCVLRIVTGGIGLHGSNTSTGSIILSSIGLSPLLLAASGVLHEARRATNPRLNRKLDVLLEVQYHTLVGIAMVLIIVSVINLQKGESISTMKILLNVASALVALSWVLLVGWALWSLAKSRSTSTVGPVPSMSGGRLLLNGALLTMPLTGLRLGYAIAFLQLKISDPTSGFLTSKAVEVCLNVVPEMLVTLILLVVGIKTRSLKREIHKLDTTFSTEQGYELPSQQER
;
A
#
# COMPACT_ATOMS: atom_id res chain seq x y z
N MET A 1 -27.40 7.03 10.37
CA MET A 1 -26.35 8.07 10.59
C MET A 1 -24.95 7.65 10.17
N THR A 2 -24.72 6.39 9.76
CA THR A 2 -23.54 5.92 9.00
C THR A 2 -23.54 6.40 7.54
N ASP A 3 -24.64 7.02 7.12
CA ASP A 3 -24.97 7.25 5.72
C ASP A 3 -24.19 8.45 5.16
N SER A 4 -23.99 9.50 5.95
CA SER A 4 -23.24 10.69 5.53
C SER A 4 -21.74 10.40 5.31
N ILE A 5 -21.13 9.62 6.21
CA ILE A 5 -19.71 9.21 6.08
C ILE A 5 -19.55 8.25 4.90
N SER A 6 -20.48 7.30 4.73
CA SER A 6 -20.46 6.35 3.61
C SER A 6 -20.68 7.05 2.27
N ALA A 7 -21.61 8.01 2.20
CA ALA A 7 -21.83 8.86 1.02
C ALA A 7 -20.60 9.69 0.68
N ALA A 8 -19.98 10.33 1.67
CA ALA A 8 -18.78 11.13 1.46
C ALA A 8 -17.62 10.27 0.93
N LYS A 9 -17.36 9.11 1.54
CA LYS A 9 -16.36 8.15 1.05
C LYS A 9 -16.65 7.73 -0.39
N LEU A 10 -17.89 7.33 -0.67
CA LEU A 10 -18.30 6.92 -2.01
C LEU A 10 -18.01 8.01 -3.04
N ALA A 11 -18.48 9.24 -2.80
CA ALA A 11 -18.28 10.36 -3.71
C ALA A 11 -16.80 10.66 -3.95
N ILE A 12 -16.00 10.73 -2.88
CA ILE A 12 -14.56 11.02 -2.98
C ILE A 12 -13.82 9.92 -3.75
N TYR A 13 -14.09 8.65 -3.46
CA TYR A 13 -13.38 7.55 -4.12
C TYR A 13 -13.80 7.33 -5.58
N ILE A 14 -15.02 7.74 -5.98
CA ILE A 14 -15.40 7.84 -7.40
C ILE A 14 -14.50 8.85 -8.12
N VAL A 15 -14.26 10.01 -7.50
CA VAL A 15 -13.38 11.04 -8.06
C VAL A 15 -11.93 10.56 -8.10
N PHE A 16 -11.43 9.88 -7.05
CA PHE A 16 -10.07 9.34 -6.99
C PHE A 16 -9.82 8.14 -7.93
N ALA A 17 -10.85 7.38 -8.27
CA ALA A 17 -10.72 6.25 -9.19
C ALA A 17 -10.28 6.68 -10.60
N GLN A 18 -10.69 7.87 -11.07
CA GLN A 18 -10.31 8.39 -12.39
C GLN A 18 -8.79 8.63 -12.53
N PRO A 19 -8.14 9.42 -11.65
CA PRO A 19 -6.68 9.57 -11.68
C PRO A 19 -5.93 8.29 -11.30
N ALA A 20 -6.51 7.40 -10.46
CA ALA A 20 -5.90 6.10 -10.17
C ALA A 20 -5.78 5.26 -11.45
N LEU A 21 -6.84 5.18 -12.24
CA LEU A 21 -6.86 4.50 -13.52
C LEU A 21 -5.89 5.14 -14.52
N TYR A 22 -5.83 6.47 -14.56
CA TYR A 22 -4.83 7.18 -15.36
C TYR A 22 -3.39 6.79 -15.00
N CYS A 23 -3.06 6.76 -13.70
CA CYS A 23 -1.73 6.37 -13.24
C CYS A 23 -1.41 4.91 -13.60
N LEU A 24 -2.37 4.00 -13.43
CA LEU A 24 -2.24 2.59 -13.81
C LEU A 24 -1.79 2.41 -15.27
N PHE A 25 -2.40 3.14 -16.20
CA PHE A 25 -2.01 3.06 -17.60
C PHE A 25 -0.70 3.78 -17.92
N LYS A 26 -0.41 4.92 -17.28
CA LYS A 26 0.80 5.72 -17.59
C LYS A 26 2.09 5.08 -17.10
N HIS A 27 2.08 4.45 -15.94
CA HIS A 27 3.28 3.86 -15.34
C HIS A 27 3.64 2.49 -15.94
N GLY A 28 2.69 1.79 -16.60
CA GLY A 28 2.95 0.56 -17.35
C GLY A 28 3.52 -0.57 -16.49
N LYS A 29 4.26 -1.52 -17.10
CA LYS A 29 4.69 -2.77 -16.44
C LYS A 29 5.51 -2.56 -15.17
N VAL A 30 6.32 -1.51 -15.11
CA VAL A 30 7.23 -1.27 -13.97
C VAL A 30 6.47 -0.77 -12.74
N GLY A 31 5.51 0.14 -12.92
CA GLY A 31 4.66 0.63 -11.84
C GLY A 31 3.36 -0.15 -11.65
N PHE A 32 3.05 -1.11 -12.52
CA PHE A 32 1.74 -1.77 -12.61
C PHE A 32 1.23 -2.23 -11.25
N LEU A 33 2.10 -2.89 -10.46
CA LEU A 33 1.75 -3.44 -9.16
C LEU A 33 1.21 -2.34 -8.21
N GLY A 34 1.95 -1.25 -8.04
CA GLY A 34 1.55 -0.16 -7.13
C GLY A 34 0.23 0.48 -7.54
N TRP A 35 0.12 0.87 -8.81
CA TRP A 35 -1.08 1.58 -9.30
C TRP A 35 -2.29 0.66 -9.44
N PHE A 36 -2.10 -0.63 -9.67
CA PHE A 36 -3.17 -1.62 -9.65
C PHE A 36 -3.77 -1.72 -8.24
N TYR A 37 -2.94 -1.70 -7.21
CA TYR A 37 -3.42 -1.70 -5.84
C TYR A 37 -4.06 -0.37 -5.41
N VAL A 38 -3.58 0.79 -5.92
CA VAL A 38 -4.28 2.07 -5.75
C VAL A 38 -5.67 2.02 -6.38
N GLN A 39 -5.78 1.49 -7.60
CA GLN A 39 -7.07 1.33 -8.29
C GLN A 39 -7.99 0.37 -7.54
N THR A 40 -7.48 -0.80 -7.15
CA THR A 40 -8.22 -1.81 -6.37
C THR A 40 -8.70 -1.23 -5.05
N PHE A 41 -7.86 -0.44 -4.37
CA PHE A 41 -8.23 0.25 -3.15
C PHE A 41 -9.40 1.22 -3.38
N CYS A 42 -9.34 2.04 -4.44
CA CYS A 42 -10.43 2.96 -4.77
C CYS A 42 -11.75 2.21 -5.07
N VAL A 43 -11.69 1.17 -5.91
CA VAL A 43 -12.86 0.34 -6.24
C VAL A 43 -13.45 -0.30 -4.99
N LEU A 44 -12.59 -0.86 -4.13
CA LEU A 44 -13.03 -1.43 -2.87
C LEU A 44 -13.76 -0.38 -2.05
N ARG A 45 -13.23 0.85 -1.93
CA ARG A 45 -13.89 1.93 -1.17
C ARG A 45 -15.24 2.35 -1.73
N ILE A 46 -15.38 2.40 -3.05
CA ILE A 46 -16.67 2.64 -3.72
C ILE A 46 -17.68 1.55 -3.33
N VAL A 47 -17.29 0.27 -3.43
CA VAL A 47 -18.15 -0.86 -3.02
C VAL A 47 -18.49 -0.76 -1.53
N THR A 48 -17.50 -0.45 -0.68
CA THR A 48 -17.71 -0.31 0.76
C THR A 48 -18.70 0.80 1.11
N GLY A 49 -18.61 1.94 0.42
CA GLY A 49 -19.49 3.08 0.60
C GLY A 49 -20.90 2.77 0.10
N GLY A 50 -21.03 2.09 -1.04
CA GLY A 50 -22.32 1.65 -1.58
C GLY A 50 -23.07 0.69 -0.65
N ILE A 51 -22.37 -0.33 -0.13
CA ILE A 51 -22.94 -1.26 0.87
C ILE A 51 -23.35 -0.49 2.14
N GLY A 52 -22.52 0.46 2.59
CA GLY A 52 -22.80 1.29 3.74
C GLY A 52 -24.08 2.13 3.62
N LEU A 53 -24.45 2.55 2.41
CA LEU A 53 -25.65 3.34 2.13
C LEU A 53 -26.93 2.51 1.98
N HIS A 54 -26.83 1.25 1.54
CA HIS A 54 -28.00 0.42 1.28
C HIS A 54 -28.55 -0.28 2.53
N GLY A 55 -28.03 0.02 3.72
CA GLY A 55 -28.57 -0.47 5.00
C GLY A 55 -28.45 -1.97 5.25
N SER A 56 -27.85 -2.75 4.35
CA SER A 56 -27.66 -4.21 4.47
C SER A 56 -26.51 -4.62 5.41
N ASN A 57 -26.09 -3.72 6.30
CA ASN A 57 -24.99 -3.96 7.22
C ASN A 57 -25.40 -4.93 8.33
N THR A 58 -25.20 -6.22 8.08
CA THR A 58 -24.83 -7.10 9.19
C THR A 58 -23.54 -6.53 9.80
N SER A 59 -23.43 -6.52 11.14
CA SER A 59 -22.23 -6.02 11.82
C SER A 59 -20.95 -6.67 11.28
N THR A 60 -21.06 -7.93 10.82
CA THR A 60 -20.10 -8.68 10.01
C THR A 60 -19.55 -7.98 8.80
N GLY A 61 -20.42 -7.63 7.85
CA GLY A 61 -20.02 -7.07 6.58
C GLY A 61 -19.18 -5.82 6.82
N SER A 62 -19.63 -4.96 7.72
CA SER A 62 -18.94 -3.70 8.04
C SER A 62 -17.52 -3.87 8.61
N ILE A 63 -17.29 -4.89 9.46
CA ILE A 63 -15.98 -5.16 10.07
C ILE A 63 -15.01 -5.73 9.04
N ILE A 64 -15.45 -6.71 8.26
CA ILE A 64 -14.65 -7.33 7.20
C ILE A 64 -14.29 -6.27 6.14
N LEU A 65 -15.28 -5.49 5.71
CA LEU A 65 -15.17 -4.47 4.68
C LEU A 65 -14.23 -3.32 5.10
N SER A 66 -14.21 -2.96 6.39
CA SER A 66 -13.27 -1.99 6.96
C SER A 66 -11.82 -2.49 7.02
N SER A 67 -11.63 -3.82 7.08
CA SER A 67 -10.33 -4.47 7.23
C SER A 67 -9.68 -4.82 5.88
N ILE A 68 -10.49 -5.21 4.87
CA ILE A 68 -9.99 -5.57 3.53
C ILE A 68 -9.24 -4.41 2.87
N GLY A 69 -9.59 -3.16 3.19
CA GLY A 69 -8.90 -1.98 2.64
C GLY A 69 -7.44 -1.82 3.05
N LEU A 70 -6.98 -2.48 4.12
CA LEU A 70 -5.60 -2.34 4.61
C LEU A 70 -4.59 -3.00 3.66
N SER A 71 -4.92 -4.17 3.12
CA SER A 71 -4.03 -4.92 2.24
C SER A 71 -3.72 -4.15 0.95
N PRO A 72 -4.72 -3.72 0.15
CA PRO A 72 -4.44 -2.92 -1.05
C PRO A 72 -3.71 -1.60 -0.74
N LEU A 73 -3.91 -0.99 0.43
CA LEU A 73 -3.19 0.23 0.79
C LEU A 73 -1.70 -0.02 1.04
N LEU A 74 -1.36 -1.08 1.78
CA LEU A 74 0.03 -1.47 2.03
C LEU A 74 0.72 -1.96 0.75
N LEU A 75 0.02 -2.71 -0.08
CA LEU A 75 0.54 -3.21 -1.35
C LEU A 75 0.69 -2.08 -2.40
N ALA A 76 -0.19 -1.08 -2.38
CA ALA A 76 -0.02 0.13 -3.18
C ALA A 76 1.25 0.89 -2.79
N ALA A 77 1.47 1.11 -1.49
CA ALA A 77 2.67 1.78 -1.00
C ALA A 77 3.96 0.98 -1.32
N SER A 78 3.91 -0.35 -1.20
CA SER A 78 5.01 -1.24 -1.60
C SER A 78 5.29 -1.17 -3.10
N GLY A 79 4.27 -1.30 -3.95
CA GLY A 79 4.45 -1.26 -5.40
C GLY A 79 4.93 0.10 -5.93
N VAL A 80 4.50 1.21 -5.31
CA VAL A 80 5.04 2.55 -5.61
C VAL A 80 6.50 2.66 -5.16
N LEU A 81 6.85 2.10 -4.01
CA LEU A 81 8.24 2.03 -3.55
C LEU A 81 9.11 1.18 -4.49
N HIS A 82 8.60 0.05 -4.98
CA HIS A 82 9.26 -0.80 -5.96
C HIS A 82 9.61 -0.01 -7.24
N GLU A 83 8.63 0.73 -7.78
CA GLU A 83 8.85 1.59 -8.94
C GLU A 83 9.88 2.70 -8.66
N ALA A 84 9.76 3.38 -7.52
CA ALA A 84 10.67 4.44 -7.12
C ALA A 84 12.13 3.95 -7.03
N ARG A 85 12.33 2.72 -6.55
CA ARG A 85 13.66 2.11 -6.40
C ARG A 85 14.27 1.73 -7.73
N ARG A 86 13.46 1.19 -8.65
CA ARG A 86 13.90 0.95 -10.04
C ARG A 86 14.31 2.25 -10.73
N ALA A 87 13.63 3.35 -10.44
CA ALA A 87 13.98 4.65 -11.00
C ALA A 87 15.20 5.33 -10.36
N THR A 88 15.54 5.00 -9.11
CA THR A 88 16.59 5.70 -8.35
C THR A 88 17.86 4.88 -8.14
N ASN A 89 17.84 3.58 -8.39
CA ASN A 89 19.00 2.70 -8.22
C ASN A 89 19.25 1.84 -9.47
N PRO A 90 20.11 2.29 -10.40
CA PRO A 90 20.43 1.54 -11.61
C PRO A 90 21.15 0.21 -11.36
N ARG A 91 21.85 0.09 -10.22
CA ARG A 91 22.60 -1.13 -9.82
C ARG A 91 21.74 -2.11 -9.02
N LEU A 92 20.43 -1.92 -8.99
CA LEU A 92 19.52 -2.76 -8.24
C LEU A 92 19.45 -4.16 -8.85
N ASN A 93 19.72 -5.20 -8.04
CA ASN A 93 19.54 -6.58 -8.47
C ASN A 93 18.04 -6.87 -8.68
N ARG A 94 17.60 -6.85 -9.94
CA ARG A 94 16.19 -6.97 -10.34
C ARG A 94 15.53 -8.27 -9.87
N LYS A 95 16.27 -9.39 -9.81
CA LYS A 95 15.73 -10.69 -9.39
C LYS A 95 15.43 -10.70 -7.90
N LEU A 96 16.41 -10.25 -7.09
CA LEU A 96 16.24 -10.11 -5.65
C LEU A 96 15.10 -9.13 -5.33
N ASP A 97 15.01 -8.05 -6.10
CA ASP A 97 14.00 -7.02 -5.90
C ASP A 97 12.57 -7.53 -6.07
N VAL A 98 12.34 -8.29 -7.13
CA VAL A 98 11.04 -8.93 -7.39
C VAL A 98 10.76 -10.02 -6.35
N LEU A 99 11.77 -10.79 -5.93
CA LEU A 99 11.62 -11.80 -4.89
C LEU A 99 11.16 -11.18 -3.57
N LEU A 100 11.82 -10.10 -3.13
CA LEU A 100 11.44 -9.37 -1.90
C LEU A 100 10.02 -8.80 -2.01
N GLU A 101 9.64 -8.27 -3.18
CA GLU A 101 8.29 -7.75 -3.42
C GLU A 101 7.24 -8.86 -3.29
N VAL A 102 7.50 -10.04 -3.88
CA VAL A 102 6.59 -11.21 -3.80
C VAL A 102 6.49 -11.75 -2.37
N GLN A 103 7.60 -11.81 -1.64
CA GLN A 103 7.60 -12.20 -0.23
C GLN A 103 6.78 -11.23 0.62
N TYR A 104 6.92 -9.92 0.39
CA TYR A 104 6.13 -8.89 1.07
C TYR A 104 4.62 -9.05 0.78
N HIS A 105 4.25 -9.31 -0.49
CA HIS A 105 2.85 -9.56 -0.87
C HIS A 105 2.27 -10.78 -0.16
N THR A 106 3.06 -11.85 -0.06
CA THR A 106 2.65 -13.09 0.61
C THR A 106 2.44 -12.85 2.11
N LEU A 107 3.33 -12.09 2.76
CA LEU A 107 3.21 -11.71 4.17
C LEU A 107 1.90 -10.93 4.44
N VAL A 108 1.64 -9.88 3.67
CA VAL A 108 0.40 -9.08 3.80
C VAL A 108 -0.84 -9.92 3.50
N GLY A 109 -0.76 -10.81 2.50
CA GLY A 109 -1.83 -11.74 2.16
C GLY A 109 -2.18 -12.71 3.29
N ILE A 110 -1.18 -13.34 3.90
CA ILE A 110 -1.36 -14.24 5.06
C ILE A 110 -2.02 -13.49 6.22
N ALA A 111 -1.52 -12.30 6.54
CA ALA A 111 -2.07 -11.49 7.63
C ALA A 111 -3.55 -11.14 7.39
N MET A 112 -3.91 -10.77 6.15
CA MET A 112 -5.30 -10.47 5.79
C MET A 112 -6.22 -11.70 5.87
N VAL A 113 -5.75 -12.87 5.40
CA VAL A 113 -6.52 -14.13 5.51
C VAL A 113 -6.79 -14.47 6.97
N LEU A 114 -5.79 -14.34 7.85
CA LEU A 114 -5.96 -14.61 9.28
C LEU A 114 -6.97 -13.65 9.93
N ILE A 115 -6.97 -12.36 9.58
CA ILE A 115 -8.00 -11.41 10.05
C ILE A 115 -9.40 -11.86 9.60
N ILE A 116 -9.56 -12.18 8.31
CA ILE A 116 -10.86 -12.59 7.75
C ILE A 116 -11.37 -13.86 8.42
N VAL A 117 -10.52 -14.89 8.53
CA VAL A 117 -10.86 -16.16 9.20
C VAL A 117 -11.24 -15.94 10.65
N SER A 118 -10.48 -15.10 11.38
CA SER A 118 -10.79 -14.76 12.77
C SER A 118 -12.17 -14.13 12.90
N VAL A 119 -12.48 -13.12 12.06
CA VAL A 119 -13.76 -12.40 12.11
C VAL A 119 -14.93 -13.30 11.73
N ILE A 120 -14.80 -14.12 10.68
CA ILE A 120 -15.87 -15.02 10.24
C ILE A 120 -16.17 -16.08 11.31
N ASN A 121 -15.14 -16.68 11.92
CA ASN A 121 -15.35 -17.74 12.90
C ASN A 121 -15.87 -17.20 14.25
N LEU A 122 -15.43 -16.03 14.69
CA LEU A 122 -16.02 -15.36 15.87
C LEU A 122 -17.54 -15.20 15.76
N GLN A 123 -18.04 -15.05 14.54
CA GLN A 123 -19.46 -14.85 14.30
C GLN A 123 -20.25 -16.14 14.16
N LYS A 124 -19.59 -17.23 13.78
CA LYS A 124 -20.17 -18.57 13.83
C LYS A 124 -20.29 -19.10 15.26
N GLY A 125 -19.88 -18.32 16.27
CA GLY A 125 -19.92 -18.72 17.68
C GLY A 125 -18.75 -19.61 18.09
N GLU A 126 -17.66 -19.63 17.32
CA GLU A 126 -16.44 -20.32 17.71
C GLU A 126 -15.79 -19.74 18.97
N SER A 127 -14.89 -20.52 19.57
CA SER A 127 -14.20 -20.13 20.80
C SER A 127 -13.50 -18.75 20.67
N ILE A 128 -13.95 -17.80 21.50
CA ILE A 128 -13.43 -16.42 21.50
C ILE A 128 -11.93 -16.38 21.80
N SER A 129 -11.44 -17.24 22.70
CA SER A 129 -10.03 -17.32 23.09
C SER A 129 -9.12 -17.65 21.90
N THR A 130 -9.45 -18.68 21.13
CA THR A 130 -8.69 -19.11 19.95
C THR A 130 -8.68 -18.03 18.87
N MET A 131 -9.84 -17.45 18.57
CA MET A 131 -9.93 -16.41 17.54
C MET A 131 -9.26 -15.11 17.96
N LYS A 132 -9.21 -14.79 19.26
CA LYS A 132 -8.44 -13.65 19.78
C LYS A 132 -6.94 -13.86 19.59
N ILE A 133 -6.42 -15.09 19.78
CA ILE A 133 -5.03 -15.42 19.46
C ILE A 133 -4.77 -15.23 17.97
N LEU A 134 -5.65 -15.75 17.11
CA LEU A 134 -5.52 -15.64 15.67
C LEU A 134 -5.49 -14.17 15.20
N LEU A 135 -6.38 -13.34 15.76
CA LEU A 135 -6.42 -11.90 15.48
C LEU A 135 -5.17 -11.18 16.00
N ASN A 136 -4.64 -11.56 17.17
CA ASN A 136 -3.40 -10.98 17.70
C ASN A 136 -2.20 -11.28 16.81
N VAL A 137 -2.06 -12.54 16.37
CA VAL A 137 -1.03 -12.94 15.41
C VAL A 137 -1.17 -12.16 14.11
N ALA A 138 -2.39 -12.07 13.57
CA ALA A 138 -2.66 -11.34 12.35
C ALA A 138 -2.33 -9.84 12.48
N SER A 139 -2.72 -9.22 13.59
CA SER A 139 -2.43 -7.82 13.90
C SER A 139 -0.92 -7.57 14.00
N ALA A 140 -0.19 -8.48 14.64
CA ALA A 140 1.28 -8.42 14.71
C ALA A 140 1.93 -8.54 13.33
N LEU A 141 1.42 -9.42 12.45
CA LEU A 141 1.92 -9.57 11.08
C LEU A 141 1.67 -8.33 10.22
N VAL A 142 0.50 -7.69 10.32
CA VAL A 142 0.25 -6.45 9.57
C VAL A 142 1.11 -5.31 10.11
N ALA A 143 1.27 -5.19 11.43
CA ALA A 143 2.16 -4.21 12.05
C ALA A 143 3.62 -4.41 11.62
N LEU A 144 4.10 -5.66 11.61
CA LEU A 144 5.42 -6.04 11.12
C LEU A 144 5.59 -5.67 9.65
N SER A 145 4.58 -5.93 8.82
CA SER A 145 4.59 -5.57 7.39
C SER A 145 4.79 -4.06 7.20
N TRP A 146 4.07 -3.24 7.97
CA TRP A 146 4.26 -1.79 7.94
C TRP A 146 5.67 -1.37 8.37
N VAL A 147 6.20 -1.93 9.47
CA VAL A 147 7.58 -1.63 9.93
C VAL A 147 8.61 -2.01 8.87
N LEU A 148 8.47 -3.19 8.25
CA LEU A 148 9.35 -3.64 7.17
C LEU A 148 9.28 -2.69 5.98
N LEU A 149 8.08 -2.25 5.59
CA LEU A 149 7.90 -1.30 4.49
C LEU A 149 8.54 0.06 4.79
N VAL A 150 8.40 0.58 6.01
CA VAL A 150 9.07 1.82 6.46
C VAL A 150 10.58 1.66 6.41
N GLY A 151 11.11 0.57 6.97
CA GLY A 151 12.53 0.25 6.94
C GLY A 151 13.07 0.16 5.52
N TRP A 152 12.32 -0.49 4.62
CA TRP A 152 12.67 -0.61 3.21
C TRP A 152 12.67 0.75 2.50
N ALA A 153 11.69 1.60 2.77
CA ALA A 153 11.62 2.94 2.21
C ALA A 153 12.80 3.83 2.68
N LEU A 154 13.11 3.81 3.98
CA LEU A 154 14.24 4.56 4.56
C LEU A 154 15.59 4.07 4.02
N TRP A 155 15.78 2.75 3.94
CA TRP A 155 16.98 2.15 3.35
C TRP A 155 17.15 2.54 1.87
N SER A 156 16.04 2.57 1.14
CA SER A 156 16.04 2.98 -0.27
C SER A 156 16.40 4.46 -0.44
N LEU A 157 15.94 5.32 0.46
CA LEU A 157 16.32 6.73 0.49
C LEU A 157 17.82 6.90 0.80
N ALA A 158 18.33 6.17 1.78
CA ALA A 158 19.74 6.20 2.14
C ALA A 158 20.63 5.80 0.93
N LYS A 159 20.26 4.73 0.21
CA LYS A 159 21.00 4.35 -1.01
C LYS A 159 20.85 5.36 -2.14
N SER A 160 19.64 5.88 -2.38
CA SER A 160 19.44 6.87 -3.45
C SER A 160 20.29 8.12 -3.25
N ARG A 161 20.53 8.53 -1.99
CA ARG A 161 21.45 9.63 -1.67
C ARG A 161 22.90 9.29 -2.02
N SER A 162 23.35 8.07 -1.72
CA SER A 162 24.71 7.61 -2.03
C SER A 162 24.99 7.51 -3.53
N THR A 163 23.98 7.25 -4.36
CA THR A 163 24.13 7.13 -5.84
C THR A 163 24.23 8.49 -6.54
N SER A 164 24.00 9.61 -5.84
CA SER A 164 24.10 10.97 -6.40
C SER A 164 25.49 11.34 -6.92
N THR A 165 26.52 10.57 -6.57
CA THR A 165 27.91 10.78 -6.98
C THR A 165 28.18 10.45 -8.46
N VAL A 166 27.26 9.76 -9.14
CA VAL A 166 27.42 9.32 -10.56
C VAL A 166 26.76 10.29 -11.56
N GLY A 167 26.32 11.46 -11.12
CA GLY A 167 25.65 12.46 -11.96
C GLY A 167 24.14 12.20 -12.14
N PRO A 168 23.34 13.23 -12.46
CA PRO A 168 21.89 13.12 -12.51
C PRO A 168 21.40 12.37 -13.75
N VAL A 169 20.91 11.14 -13.57
CA VAL A 169 20.10 10.45 -14.59
C VAL A 169 18.67 11.00 -14.62
N PRO A 170 18.02 11.13 -15.79
CA PRO A 170 16.70 11.76 -15.92
C PRO A 170 15.62 11.17 -14.98
N SER A 171 15.59 9.84 -14.81
CA SER A 171 14.61 9.15 -13.96
C SER A 171 14.79 9.41 -12.46
N MET A 172 15.96 9.88 -12.03
CA MET A 172 16.28 9.96 -10.61
C MET A 172 15.45 11.05 -9.91
N SER A 173 15.12 12.14 -10.62
CA SER A 173 14.27 13.21 -10.09
C SER A 173 12.83 12.71 -9.83
N GLY A 174 12.22 12.07 -10.83
CA GLY A 174 10.88 11.47 -10.72
C GLY A 174 10.83 10.31 -9.73
N GLY A 175 11.85 9.45 -9.74
CA GLY A 175 11.97 8.34 -8.79
C GLY A 175 12.11 8.82 -7.34
N ARG A 176 12.85 9.90 -7.09
CA ARG A 176 12.94 10.53 -5.76
C ARG A 176 11.62 11.16 -5.33
N LEU A 177 10.88 11.75 -6.27
CA LEU A 177 9.55 12.27 -5.99
C LEU A 177 8.59 11.15 -5.57
N LEU A 178 8.59 10.00 -6.25
CA LEU A 178 7.82 8.82 -5.83
C LEU A 178 8.27 8.31 -4.46
N LEU A 179 9.58 8.19 -4.24
CA LEU A 179 10.14 7.69 -2.98
C LEU A 179 9.76 8.59 -1.79
N ASN A 180 9.89 9.90 -1.95
CA ASN A 180 9.50 10.87 -0.93
C ASN A 180 7.98 10.87 -0.72
N GLY A 181 7.20 10.71 -1.78
CA GLY A 181 5.75 10.52 -1.71
C GLY A 181 5.37 9.29 -0.89
N ALA A 182 5.99 8.14 -1.18
CA ALA A 182 5.79 6.90 -0.43
C ALA A 182 6.22 7.05 1.04
N LEU A 183 7.34 7.72 1.33
CA LEU A 183 7.75 7.99 2.71
C LEU A 183 6.77 8.90 3.45
N LEU A 184 6.21 9.90 2.79
CA LEU A 184 5.23 10.80 3.38
C LEU A 184 3.92 10.08 3.73
N THR A 185 3.54 9.04 2.98
CA THR A 185 2.33 8.26 3.26
C THR A 185 2.51 7.26 4.41
N MET A 186 3.74 6.89 4.77
CA MET A 186 4.03 5.91 5.83
C MET A 186 3.42 6.25 7.20
N PRO A 187 3.59 7.46 7.77
CA PRO A 187 2.99 7.79 9.07
C PRO A 187 1.46 7.77 9.03
N LEU A 188 0.85 8.25 7.93
CA LEU A 188 -0.61 8.21 7.75
C LEU A 188 -1.15 6.79 7.63
N THR A 189 -0.39 5.92 6.96
CA THR A 189 -0.72 4.49 6.83
C THR A 189 -0.58 3.80 8.18
N GLY A 190 0.44 4.14 8.96
CA GLY A 190 0.63 3.65 10.33
C GLY A 190 -0.53 4.06 11.24
N LEU A 191 -0.99 5.31 11.15
CA LEU A 191 -2.15 5.80 11.90
C LEU A 191 -3.43 5.01 11.55
N ARG A 192 -3.66 4.81 10.25
CA ARG A 192 -4.80 4.03 9.74
C ARG A 192 -4.77 2.57 10.19
N LEU A 193 -3.58 1.99 10.21
CA LEU A 193 -3.35 0.61 10.64
C LEU A 193 -3.55 0.46 12.16
N GLY A 194 -2.98 1.36 12.95
CA GLY A 194 -3.13 1.39 14.40
C GLY A 194 -4.60 1.48 14.80
N TYR A 195 -5.37 2.35 14.13
CA TYR A 195 -6.82 2.41 14.31
C TYR A 195 -7.52 1.09 14.00
N ALA A 196 -7.18 0.42 12.88
CA ALA A 196 -7.82 -0.84 12.53
C ALA A 196 -7.55 -1.94 13.56
N ILE A 197 -6.31 -2.05 14.03
CA ILE A 197 -5.91 -3.04 15.05
C ILE A 197 -6.67 -2.75 16.34
N ALA A 198 -6.64 -1.51 16.82
CA ALA A 198 -7.35 -1.10 18.03
C ALA A 198 -8.86 -1.33 17.89
N PHE A 199 -9.45 -0.99 16.75
CA PHE A 199 -10.87 -1.19 16.47
C PHE A 199 -11.25 -2.67 16.56
N LEU A 200 -10.50 -3.55 15.91
CA LEU A 200 -10.76 -5.00 15.92
C LEU A 200 -10.61 -5.60 17.33
N GLN A 201 -9.56 -5.21 18.06
CA GLN A 201 -9.31 -5.73 19.41
C GLN A 201 -10.34 -5.23 20.44
N LEU A 202 -10.70 -3.95 20.39
CA LEU A 202 -11.72 -3.36 21.26
C LEU A 202 -13.09 -3.93 20.94
N LYS A 203 -13.41 -4.19 19.66
CA LYS A 203 -14.72 -4.77 19.31
C LYS A 203 -14.96 -6.14 19.97
N ILE A 204 -13.90 -6.88 20.26
CA ILE A 204 -13.95 -8.18 20.96
C ILE A 204 -13.88 -8.00 22.48
N SER A 205 -13.01 -7.11 22.96
CA SER A 205 -12.68 -7.03 24.39
C SER A 205 -13.57 -6.05 25.18
N ASP A 206 -13.96 -4.93 24.58
CA ASP A 206 -14.83 -3.91 25.16
C ASP A 206 -15.61 -3.18 24.03
N PRO A 207 -16.73 -3.77 23.56
CA PRO A 207 -17.51 -3.22 22.45
C PRO A 207 -18.23 -1.90 22.81
N THR A 208 -18.30 -1.55 24.10
CA THR A 208 -18.94 -0.32 24.62
C THR A 208 -17.96 0.83 24.82
N SER A 209 -16.67 0.63 24.53
CA SER A 209 -15.64 1.64 24.68
C SER A 209 -15.97 2.94 23.93
N GLY A 210 -15.72 4.09 24.59
CA GLY A 210 -15.93 5.42 24.01
C GLY A 210 -15.12 5.67 22.73
N PHE A 211 -14.03 4.93 22.53
CA PHE A 211 -13.21 4.96 21.32
C PHE A 211 -14.00 4.46 20.08
N LEU A 212 -14.78 3.38 20.22
CA LEU A 212 -15.56 2.80 19.12
C LEU A 212 -16.82 3.60 18.81
N THR A 213 -17.39 4.26 19.81
CA THR A 213 -18.63 5.05 19.66
C THR A 213 -18.35 6.48 19.16
N SER A 214 -17.12 6.98 19.30
CA SER A 214 -16.74 8.32 18.88
C SER A 214 -16.64 8.46 17.35
N LYS A 215 -17.52 9.29 16.79
CA LYS A 215 -17.47 9.66 15.36
C LYS A 215 -16.25 10.46 14.98
N ALA A 216 -15.72 11.28 15.89
CA ALA A 216 -14.50 12.03 15.64
C ALA A 216 -13.30 11.09 15.45
N VAL A 217 -13.19 10.06 16.30
CA VAL A 217 -12.14 9.03 16.20
C VAL A 217 -12.27 8.26 14.88
N GLU A 218 -13.50 7.84 14.54
CA GLU A 218 -13.79 7.19 13.26
C GLU A 218 -13.32 8.05 12.08
N VAL A 219 -13.69 9.34 12.03
CA VAL A 219 -13.28 10.21 10.92
C VAL A 219 -11.77 10.45 10.89
N CYS A 220 -11.18 10.87 12.01
CA CYS A 220 -9.78 11.30 12.05
C CYS A 220 -8.77 10.17 11.91
N LEU A 221 -9.09 8.95 12.36
CA LEU A 221 -8.16 7.83 12.35
C LEU A 221 -8.48 6.76 11.29
N ASN A 222 -9.74 6.64 10.87
CA ASN A 222 -10.13 5.76 9.78
C ASN A 222 -10.10 6.50 8.44
N VAL A 223 -10.87 7.59 8.32
CA VAL A 223 -11.24 8.17 7.01
C VAL A 223 -10.22 9.16 6.48
N VAL A 224 -9.75 10.06 7.33
CA VAL A 224 -8.79 11.10 6.91
C VAL A 224 -7.44 10.51 6.48
N PRO A 225 -6.80 9.58 7.24
CA PRO A 225 -5.46 9.13 6.89
C PRO A 225 -5.43 8.35 5.59
N GLU A 226 -6.43 7.48 5.36
CA GLU A 226 -6.56 6.73 4.11
C GLU A 226 -6.81 7.64 2.89
N MET A 227 -7.60 8.71 3.04
CA MET A 227 -7.87 9.66 1.97
C MET A 227 -6.61 10.46 1.64
N LEU A 228 -5.88 10.93 2.66
CA LEU A 228 -4.62 11.64 2.46
C LEU A 228 -3.55 10.76 1.81
N VAL A 229 -3.41 9.49 2.24
CA VAL A 229 -2.50 8.54 1.59
C VAL A 229 -2.84 8.40 0.11
N THR A 230 -4.11 8.16 -0.20
CA THR A 230 -4.56 8.00 -1.60
C THR A 230 -4.29 9.26 -2.41
N LEU A 231 -4.64 10.44 -1.88
CA LEU A 231 -4.42 11.72 -2.54
C LEU A 231 -2.93 11.97 -2.81
N ILE A 232 -2.07 11.74 -1.83
CA ILE A 232 -0.62 11.90 -1.99
C ILE A 232 -0.11 10.98 -3.09
N LEU A 233 -0.47 9.68 -3.05
CA LEU A 233 -0.07 8.71 -4.08
C LEU A 233 -0.53 9.14 -5.48
N LEU A 234 -1.76 9.62 -5.62
CA LEU A 234 -2.29 10.11 -6.90
C LEU A 234 -1.54 11.35 -7.40
N VAL A 235 -1.30 12.33 -6.53
CA VAL A 235 -0.58 13.56 -6.90
C VAL A 235 0.84 13.24 -7.34
N VAL A 236 1.57 12.39 -6.62
CA VAL A 236 2.93 12.01 -7.03
C VAL A 236 2.90 11.19 -8.31
N GLY A 237 1.96 10.24 -8.45
CA GLY A 237 1.78 9.43 -9.66
C GLY A 237 1.59 10.28 -10.92
N ILE A 238 0.65 11.23 -10.87
CA ILE A 238 0.40 12.15 -11.98
C ILE A 238 1.64 12.96 -12.36
N LYS A 239 2.40 13.43 -11.35
CA LYS A 239 3.65 14.18 -11.57
C LYS A 239 4.76 13.31 -12.15
N THR A 240 4.74 12.00 -11.89
CA THR A 240 5.78 11.05 -12.31
C THR A 240 5.38 10.21 -13.52
N ARG A 241 4.33 10.60 -14.25
CA ARG A 241 3.78 9.88 -15.41
C ARG A 241 4.79 9.59 -16.54
N SER A 242 5.89 10.33 -16.64
CA SER A 242 6.94 10.11 -17.65
C SER A 242 7.94 9.02 -17.27
N LEU A 243 7.92 8.56 -16.02
CA LEU A 243 8.97 7.73 -15.44
C LEU A 243 9.16 6.39 -16.17
N LYS A 244 8.07 5.79 -16.68
CA LYS A 244 8.12 4.59 -17.53
C LYS A 244 9.12 4.74 -18.70
N ARG A 245 9.08 5.89 -19.39
CA ARG A 245 9.94 6.14 -20.56
C ARG A 245 11.39 6.32 -20.13
N GLU A 246 11.61 6.94 -18.98
CA GLU A 246 12.94 7.22 -18.44
C GLU A 246 13.61 5.95 -17.90
N ILE A 247 12.88 5.09 -17.18
CA ILE A 247 13.38 3.78 -16.72
C ILE A 247 13.75 2.89 -17.90
N HIS A 248 12.90 2.82 -18.93
CA HIS A 248 13.20 2.01 -20.12
C HIS A 248 14.50 2.46 -20.80
N LYS A 249 14.73 3.77 -20.93
CA LYS A 249 15.97 4.30 -21.52
C LYS A 249 17.19 3.91 -20.70
N LEU A 250 17.11 3.98 -19.37
CA LEU A 250 18.20 3.54 -18.51
C LEU A 250 18.49 2.06 -18.64
N ASP A 251 17.45 1.23 -18.60
CA ASP A 251 17.60 -0.22 -18.73
C ASP A 251 18.29 -0.58 -20.05
N THR A 252 17.96 0.10 -21.16
CA THR A 252 18.64 -0.11 -22.45
C THR A 252 20.10 0.33 -22.44
N THR A 253 20.42 1.51 -21.89
CA THR A 253 21.80 2.03 -21.87
C THR A 253 22.73 1.15 -21.04
N PHE A 254 22.30 0.73 -19.85
CA PHE A 254 23.11 -0.14 -18.98
C PHE A 254 23.33 -1.53 -19.57
N SER A 255 22.33 -2.09 -20.26
CA SER A 255 22.50 -3.36 -20.97
C SER A 255 23.50 -3.26 -22.13
N THR A 256 23.55 -2.13 -22.82
CA THR A 256 24.55 -1.89 -23.86
C THR A 256 25.96 -1.73 -23.27
N GLU A 257 26.15 -0.95 -22.21
CA GLU A 257 27.46 -0.77 -21.56
C GLU A 257 28.03 -2.09 -21.00
N GLN A 258 27.21 -2.89 -20.30
CA GLN A 258 27.64 -4.22 -19.83
C GLN A 258 27.95 -5.19 -20.98
N GLY A 259 27.33 -5.01 -22.15
CA GLY A 259 27.63 -5.80 -23.35
C GLY A 259 28.99 -5.46 -23.98
N TYR A 260 29.45 -4.20 -23.85
CA TYR A 260 30.76 -3.79 -24.34
C TYR A 260 31.92 -4.18 -23.40
N GLU A 261 31.67 -4.36 -22.10
CA GLU A 261 32.68 -4.85 -21.13
C GLU A 261 32.94 -6.37 -21.22
N LEU A 262 32.34 -7.09 -22.17
CA LEU A 262 32.68 -8.48 -22.49
C LEU A 262 33.50 -8.62 -23.81
N PRO A 263 34.77 -8.17 -23.87
CA PRO A 263 35.74 -8.77 -24.77
C PRO A 263 36.58 -9.81 -24.01
N SER A 264 36.52 -11.06 -24.49
CA SER A 264 37.57 -12.09 -24.36
C SER A 264 38.15 -12.32 -22.94
N GLN A 265 37.45 -13.09 -22.11
CA GLN A 265 38.10 -14.02 -21.18
C GLN A 265 37.78 -15.44 -21.65
N GLN A 266 38.15 -15.74 -22.89
CA GLN A 266 38.28 -17.08 -23.42
C GLN A 266 39.67 -17.12 -24.05
N GLU A 267 40.45 -18.13 -23.66
CA GLU A 267 41.86 -18.41 -24.00
C GLU A 267 42.93 -17.76 -23.11
N ARG A 268 43.17 -18.39 -21.95
CA ARG A 268 44.45 -19.07 -21.70
C ARG A 268 44.35 -20.12 -20.62
#